data_AF-A0A5F0D3T3-F1
#
_entry.id   AF-A0A5F0D3T3-F1
#
_cell.length_a   1.000
_cell.length_b   1.000
_cell.length_c   1.000
_cell.angle_alpha   90.00
_cell.angle_beta   90.00
_cell.angle_gamma   90.00
#
_symmetry.space_group_name_H-M   'P 1'
#
loop_
_entity.id
_entity.type
_entity.pdbx_description
1 polymer ?
#
loop_
_entity_poly.entity_id
_entity_poly.type
_entity_poly.pdbx_seq_one_letter_code
_entity_poly.pdbx_strand_id
1 'polypeptide(L)' 'MYVREDVARAIRLLQTKTVPIEEIITATFDLADAAKAFRASDDPEQVKVLVTVGTSVPTTA' A
#
# COMPACT_ATOMS: atom_id res chain seq x y z
N MET A 1 -11.29 14.01 -10.18
CA MET A 1 -10.17 13.07 -10.38
C MET A 1 -8.88 13.86 -10.17
N TYR A 2 -7.93 13.35 -9.39
CA TYR A 2 -6.67 14.07 -9.13
C TYR A 2 -5.82 14.14 -10.38
N VAL A 3 -5.20 15.31 -10.64
CA VAL A 3 -4.30 15.50 -11.78
C VAL A 3 -2.85 15.22 -11.39
N ARG A 4 -1.94 15.23 -12.38
CA ARG A 4 -0.51 15.00 -12.17
C ARG A 4 0.08 15.85 -11.04
N GLU A 5 -0.33 17.12 -10.97
CA GLU A 5 0.18 18.08 -9.98
C GLU A 5 -0.26 17.72 -8.56
N ASP A 6 -1.51 17.28 -8.39
CA ASP A 6 -2.03 16.80 -7.11
C ASP A 6 -1.25 15.58 -6.62
N VAL A 7 -1.00 14.62 -7.52
CA VAL A 7 -0.23 13.40 -7.21
C VAL A 7 1.20 13.74 -6.84
N ALA A 8 1.86 14.63 -7.59
CA ALA A 8 3.22 15.06 -7.28
C ALA A 8 3.31 15.77 -5.92
N ARG A 9 2.28 16.56 -5.56
CA ARG A 9 2.19 17.18 -4.24
C ARG A 9 1.99 16.13 -3.14
N ALA A 10 1.12 15.14 -3.35
CA ALA A 10 0.92 14.05 -2.40
C ALA A 10 2.20 13.25 -2.16
N ILE A 11 2.97 12.93 -3.20
CA ILE A 11 4.26 12.25 -3.08
C ILE A 11 5.23 13.06 -2.20
N ARG A 12 5.33 14.37 -2.42
CA ARG A 12 6.18 15.25 -1.59
C ARG A 12 5.75 15.24 -0.12
N LEU A 13 4.45 15.16 0.16
CA LEU A 13 3.94 15.03 1.54
C LEU A 13 4.27 13.67 2.16
N LEU A 14 4.22 12.58 1.39
CA LEU A 14 4.62 11.26 1.90
C LEU A 14 6.13 11.21 2.24
N GLN A 15 6.97 11.92 1.48
CA GLN A 15 8.40 12.02 1.75
C GLN A 15 8.75 12.73 3.05
N THR A 16 7.87 13.57 3.60
CA THR A 16 8.08 14.20 4.91
C THR A 16 7.86 13.24 6.08
N LYS A 17 7.46 11.98 5.80
CA LYS A 17 7.16 10.93 6.81
C LYS A 17 6.12 11.36 7.85
N THR A 18 5.28 12.32 7.50
CA THR A 18 4.21 12.82 8.38
C THR A 18 2.99 11.91 8.37
N VAL A 19 2.88 11.03 7.38
CA VAL A 19 1.82 10.03 7.27
C VAL A 19 2.40 8.67 7.68
N PRO A 20 1.84 7.98 8.68
CA PRO A 20 2.28 6.64 9.09
C PRO A 20 1.75 5.61 8.09
N ILE A 21 2.50 5.35 7.02
CA ILE A 21 2.06 4.46 5.92
C ILE A 21 1.94 3.02 6.41
N GLU A 22 2.81 2.64 7.34
CA GLU A 22 2.90 1.32 7.95
C GLU A 22 1.64 0.98 8.76
N GLU A 23 0.96 1.98 9.32
CA GLU A 23 -0.31 1.80 10.03
C GLU A 23 -1.51 1.69 9.07
N ILE A 24 -1.37 2.21 7.84
CA ILE A 24 -2.42 2.19 6.82
C ILE A 24 -2.43 0.85 6.08
N ILE A 25 -1.26 0.27 5.82
CA ILE A 25 -1.13 -1.01 5.11
C ILE A 25 -1.35 -2.16 6.10
N THR A 26 -2.53 -2.77 6.02
CA THR A 26 -2.95 -3.84 6.94
C THR A 26 -2.56 -5.24 6.45
N ALA A 27 -2.31 -5.41 5.15
CA ALA A 27 -1.81 -6.65 4.59
C ALA A 27 -0.97 -6.43 3.32
N THR A 28 0.06 -7.26 3.14
CA THR A 28 0.90 -7.26 1.93
C THR A 28 0.95 -8.67 1.33
N PHE A 29 0.77 -8.76 0.01
CA PHE A 29 0.81 -10.01 -0.75
C PHE A 29 1.70 -9.87 -1.97
N ASP A 30 2.32 -10.97 -2.40
CA ASP A 30 2.97 -11.02 -3.71
C ASP A 30 1.94 -11.12 -4.84
N LEU A 31 2.33 -10.70 -6.04
CA LEU A 31 1.48 -10.75 -7.23
C LEU A 31 0.90 -12.15 -7.49
N ALA A 32 1.66 -13.21 -7.19
CA ALA A 32 1.21 -14.60 -7.32
C ALA A 32 -0.03 -14.90 -6.45
N ASP A 33 -0.17 -14.18 -5.34
CA ASP A 33 -1.27 -14.30 -4.38
C ASP A 33 -2.33 -13.20 -4.54
N ALA A 34 -2.35 -12.48 -5.67
CA ALA A 34 -3.30 -11.39 -5.90
C ALA A 34 -4.77 -11.80 -5.67
N ALA A 35 -5.15 -13.03 -6.04
CA ALA A 35 -6.50 -13.54 -5.78
C ALA A 35 -6.85 -13.61 -4.29
N LYS A 36 -5.87 -13.88 -3.41
CA LYS A 36 -6.05 -13.83 -1.95
C LYS A 36 -6.09 -12.38 -1.47
N ALA A 37 -5.25 -11.51 -2.04
CA ALA A 37 -5.24 -10.09 -1.72
C ALA A 37 -6.60 -9.41 -1.98
N PHE A 38 -7.25 -9.73 -3.11
CA PHE A 38 -8.59 -9.21 -3.42
C PHE A 38 -9.66 -9.72 -2.45
N ARG A 39 -9.62 -10.99 -2.06
CA ARG A 39 -10.55 -11.50 -1.04
C ARG A 39 -10.31 -10.87 0.33
N ALA A 40 -9.05 -10.67 0.70
CA ALA A 40 -8.70 -10.00 1.94
C ALA A 40 -9.21 -8.55 1.95
N SER A 41 -9.23 -7.84 0.81
CA SER A 41 -9.75 -6.47 0.77
C SER A 41 -11.26 -6.34 0.99
N ASP A 42 -12.02 -7.44 0.96
CA ASP A 42 -13.45 -7.44 1.32
C ASP A 42 -13.68 -7.47 2.84
N ASP A 43 -12.64 -7.77 3.63
CA ASP A 43 -12.70 -7.77 5.08
C ASP A 43 -12.74 -6.31 5.61
N PRO A 44 -13.77 -5.92 6.38
CA PRO A 44 -13.87 -4.57 6.93
C PRO A 44 -12.76 -4.22 7.95
N GLU A 45 -12.03 -5.20 8.48
CA GLU A 45 -10.86 -4.96 9.32
C GLU A 45 -9.62 -4.56 8.50
N GLN A 46 -9.63 -4.77 7.18
CA GLN A 46 -8.54 -4.40 6.29
C GLN A 46 -8.71 -2.95 5.80
N VAL A 47 -7.75 -2.08 6.12
CA VAL A 47 -7.75 -0.67 5.68
C VAL A 47 -7.15 -0.54 4.28
N LYS A 48 -6.01 -1.19 4.04
CA LYS A 48 -5.35 -1.20 2.73
C LYS A 48 -4.54 -2.48 2.52
N VAL A 49 -4.89 -3.21 1.47
CA VAL A 49 -4.09 -4.33 0.97
C VAL A 49 -3.12 -3.86 -0.10
N LEU A 50 -1.84 -4.18 0.06
CA LEU A 50 -0.77 -3.90 -0.90
C LEU A 50 -0.38 -5.19 -1.65
N VAL A 51 -0.35 -5.13 -2.98
CA VAL A 51 0.21 -6.19 -3.81
C VAL A 51 1.56 -5.75 -4.38
N THR A 52 2.61 -6.53 -4.14
CA THR A 52 3.97 -6.26 -4.61
C THR A 52 4.30 -7.07 -5.86
N VAL A 53 5.06 -6.46 -6.78
CA VAL A 53 5.56 -7.11 -7.99
C VAL A 53 7.08 -7.08 -7.97
N GLY A 54 7.72 -8.26 -8.01
CA GLY A 54 9.17 -8.44 -7.83
C GLY A 54 9.52 -9.08 -6.48
N THR A 55 10.78 -9.54 -6.31
CA THR A 55 11.24 -10.11 -5.03
C THR A 55 10.98 -9.12 -3.91
N SER A 56 10.06 -9.46 -3.02
CA SER A 56 9.81 -8.72 -1.79
C SER A 56 11.13 -8.63 -1.02
N VAL A 57 11.70 -7.44 -0.94
CA VAL A 57 12.73 -7.19 0.07
C VAL A 57 11.99 -7.28 1.40
N PRO A 58 12.35 -8.23 2.29
CA PRO A 58 11.67 -8.35 3.57
C PRO A 58 11.89 -7.05 4.33
N THR A 59 10.81 -6.32 4.62
CA THR A 59 10.81 -5.20 5.57
C THR A 59 11.15 -5.78 6.93
N THR A 60 12.43 -5.76 7.28
CA THR A 60 12.91 -6.07 8.62
C THR A 60 12.85 -4.80 9.45
N ALA A 61 12.08 -4.90 10.55
CA ALA A 61 12.00 -4.04 11.73
C ALA A 61 11.35 -2.66 11.57
#